data_AF-A0A2G9U6D6-F1
#
_entry.id   AF-A0A2G9U6D6-F1
#
_cell.length_a   1.000
_cell.length_b   1.000
_cell.length_c   1.000
_cell.angle_alpha   90.00
_cell.angle_beta   90.00
_cell.angle_gamma   90.00
#
_symmetry.space_group_name_H-M   'P 1'
#
loop_
_entity.id
_entity.type
_entity.pdbx_description
1 polymer ?
#
loop_
_entity_poly.entity_id
_entity_poly.type
_entity_poly.pdbx_seq_one_letter_code
_entity_poly.pdbx_strand_id
1 'polypeptide(L)'
;MFTIDKARCNGKECSTTLRLAKSLDFESQRIHHVLITAEDGNPLSNRTLSTTHLIAIHVTDEDDKAGNTKLDAPQSDKTTTVSNYDRST
;
A
#
# COMPACT_ATOMS: atom_id res chain seq x y z
N MET A 1 11.22 7.64 5.25
CA MET A 1 10.90 8.85 4.45
C MET A 1 10.81 8.42 2.98
N PHE A 2 9.86 8.96 2.22
CA PHE A 2 9.60 8.56 0.83
C PHE A 2 10.14 9.59 -0.16
N THR A 3 10.49 9.15 -1.37
CA THR A 3 10.93 10.00 -2.48
C THR A 3 10.12 9.70 -3.73
N ILE A 4 10.00 10.68 -4.62
CA ILE A 4 9.30 10.54 -5.90
C ILE A 4 10.33 10.78 -7.01
N ASP A 5 10.40 9.86 -7.96
CA ASP A 5 11.24 10.00 -9.15
C ASP A 5 10.72 11.12 -10.06
N LYS A 6 11.58 11.66 -10.93
CA LYS A 6 11.10 12.55 -12.00
C LYS A 6 10.06 11.80 -12.84
N ALA A 7 8.92 12.45 -13.09
CA ALA A 7 7.88 11.89 -13.94
C ALA A 7 8.43 11.59 -15.35
N ARG A 8 8.05 10.44 -15.89
CA ARG A 8 8.35 10.02 -17.26
C ARG A 8 7.07 10.07 -18.07
N CYS A 9 7.09 10.86 -19.14
CA CYS A 9 5.95 11.04 -20.02
C CYS A 9 6.23 10.42 -21.38
N ASN A 10 5.28 9.62 -21.87
CA ASN A 10 5.29 9.08 -23.23
C ASN A 10 3.96 9.46 -23.91
N GLY A 11 4.01 10.45 -24.79
CA GLY A 11 2.82 11.04 -25.39
C GLY A 11 1.93 11.71 -24.34
N LYS A 12 0.70 11.20 -24.16
CA LYS A 12 -0.30 11.76 -23.23
C LYS A 12 -0.29 11.12 -21.84
N GLU A 13 0.54 10.10 -21.63
CA GLU A 13 0.61 9.38 -20.37
C GLU A 13 1.89 9.72 -19.64
N CYS A 14 1.77 10.14 -18.38
CA CYS A 14 2.89 10.40 -17.49
C CYS A 14 2.80 9.46 -16.29
N SER A 15 3.93 8.85 -15.93
CA SER A 15 4.06 7.99 -14.75
C SER A 15 5.24 8.42 -13.89
N THR A 16 5.19 8.13 -12.60
CA THR A 16 6.32 8.29 -11.68
C THR A 16 6.37 7.10 -10.71
N THR A 17 7.43 7.01 -9.92
CA THR A 17 7.65 5.95 -8.94
C THR A 17 7.86 6.57 -7.57
N LEU A 18 7.05 6.15 -6.60
CA LEU A 18 7.26 6.41 -5.18
C LEU A 18 8.26 5.37 -4.64
N ARG A 19 9.34 5.84 -4.02
CA ARG A 19 10.43 5.02 -3.50
C ARG A 19 10.63 5.24 -2.00
N LEU A 20 11.20 4.25 -1.35
CA LEU A 20 11.74 4.38 -0.01
C LEU A 20 13.10 5.08 -0.07
N ALA A 21 13.25 6.15 0.70
CA ALA A 21 14.55 6.81 0.90
C ALA A 21 15.34 6.19 2.06
N LYS A 22 14.66 5.47 2.96
CA LYS A 22 15.21 4.75 4.12
C LYS A 22 14.36 3.50 4.37
N SER A 23 14.91 2.53 5.09
CA SER A 23 14.15 1.38 5.58
C SER A 23 12.94 1.83 6.41
N LEU A 24 11.90 1.00 6.36
CA LEU A 24 10.76 1.11 7.25
C LEU A 24 10.94 0.13 8.41
N ASP A 25 10.33 0.44 9.55
CA ASP A 25 10.43 -0.32 10.78
C ASP A 25 9.03 -0.51 11.34
N PHE A 26 8.60 -1.77 11.44
CA PHE A 26 7.22 -2.11 11.80
C PHE A 26 6.89 -1.68 13.23
N GLU A 27 7.82 -1.90 14.16
CA GLU A 27 7.74 -1.59 15.58
C GLU A 27 7.60 -0.08 15.81
N SER A 28 8.37 0.72 15.07
CA SER A 28 8.29 2.18 15.16
C SER A 28 7.02 2.74 14.52
N GLN A 29 6.67 2.30 13.30
CA GLN A 29 5.52 2.85 12.57
C GLN A 29 4.96 1.87 11.53
N ARG A 30 3.76 1.35 11.80
CA ARG A 30 3.06 0.39 10.92
C ARG A 30 2.38 1.01 9.70
N ILE A 31 1.95 2.26 9.78
CA ILE A 31 1.19 2.92 8.71
C ILE A 31 1.78 4.30 8.43
N HIS A 32 2.15 4.53 7.17
CA HIS A 32 2.57 5.82 6.67
C HIS A 32 1.52 6.41 5.73
N HIS A 33 1.22 7.69 5.92
CA HIS A 33 0.32 8.45 5.07
C HIS A 33 1.14 9.37 4.16
N VAL A 34 1.01 9.20 2.85
CA VAL A 34 1.70 10.01 1.84
C VAL A 34 0.67 10.76 1.01
N LEU A 35 0.73 12.08 1.01
CA LEU A 35 -0.04 12.93 0.12
C LEU A 35 0.74 13.10 -1.19
N ILE A 36 0.10 12.74 -2.30
CA ILE A 36 0.66 12.94 -3.64
C ILE A 36 -0.22 13.96 -4.36
N THR A 37 0.42 15.01 -4.88
CA THR A 37 -0.21 16.00 -5.74
C THR A 37 0.29 15.81 -7.18
N ALA A 38 -0.64 15.66 -8.12
CA ALA A 38 -0.34 15.69 -9.55
C ALA A 38 -0.83 17.01 -10.14
N GLU A 39 0.01 17.63 -10.97
CA GLU A 39 -0.27 18.90 -11.65
C GLU A 39 -0.15 18.71 -13.16
N ASP A 40 -1.12 19.20 -13.93
CA ASP A 40 -1.17 19.02 -15.39
C ASP A 40 -0.26 19.97 -16.19
N GLY A 41 0.44 20.88 -15.50
CA GLY A 41 1.66 21.55 -15.97
C GLY A 41 1.59 22.12 -17.38
N ASN A 42 0.51 22.81 -17.75
CA ASN A 42 0.44 23.52 -19.02
C ASN A 42 1.26 24.83 -18.94
N PRO A 43 2.45 24.92 -19.58
CA PRO A 43 3.34 26.07 -19.43
C PRO A 43 2.81 27.35 -20.09
N LEU A 44 1.74 27.26 -20.89
CA LEU A 44 1.13 28.37 -21.62
C LEU A 44 -0.16 28.88 -20.96
N SER A 45 -0.57 28.28 -19.84
CA SER A 45 -1.83 28.58 -19.17
C SER A 45 -1.58 29.02 -17.73
N ASN A 46 -2.21 30.13 -17.33
CA ASN A 46 -2.25 30.57 -15.93
C ASN A 46 -3.12 29.66 -15.05
N ARG A 47 -3.71 28.61 -15.64
CA ARG A 47 -4.47 27.57 -14.95
C ARG A 47 -3.69 26.27 -15.02
N THR A 48 -3.13 25.89 -13.88
CA THR A 48 -2.69 24.54 -13.56
C THR A 48 -3.83 23.86 -12.82
N LEU A 49 -4.26 22.68 -13.28
CA LEU A 49 -5.12 21.82 -12.50
C LEU A 49 -4.25 20.92 -11.62
N SER A 50 -4.65 20.81 -10.36
CA SER A 50 -4.01 19.91 -9.41
C SER A 50 -5.03 18.93 -8.86
N THR A 51 -4.58 17.72 -8.58
CA THR A 51 -5.33 16.73 -7.82
C THR A 51 -4.44 16.14 -6.75
N THR A 52 -4.98 15.96 -5.55
CA THR A 52 -4.26 15.42 -4.40
C THR A 52 -4.91 14.13 -3.95
N HIS A 53 -4.09 13.10 -3.71
CA HIS A 53 -4.53 11.81 -3.21
C HIS A 53 -3.74 11.40 -1.98
N LEU A 54 -4.43 10.75 -1.04
CA LEU A 54 -3.81 10.17 0.15
C LEU A 54 -3.55 8.68 -0.08
N ILE A 55 -2.29 8.28 0.06
CA ILE A 55 -1.88 6.87 0.01
C ILE A 55 -1.52 6.41 1.42
N ALA A 56 -2.13 5.32 1.86
CA ALA A 56 -1.76 4.62 3.09
C ALA A 56 -0.83 3.45 2.76
N ILE A 57 0.37 3.46 3.32
CA ILE A 57 1.39 2.42 3.14
C ILE A 57 1.48 1.63 4.44
N HIS A 58 1.14 0.35 4.38
CA HIS A 58 1.22 -0.57 5.50
C HIS A 58 2.57 -1.29 5.48
N VAL A 59 3.30 -1.20 6.58
CA VAL A 59 4.53 -1.96 6.80
C VAL A 59 4.13 -3.36 7.25
N THR A 60 4.68 -4.39 6.62
CA THR A 60 4.53 -5.78 7.05
C THR A 60 5.68 -6.15 7.98
N ASP A 61 5.40 -6.89 9.04
CA ASP A 61 6.43 -7.47 9.89
C ASP A 61 7.26 -8.50 9.08
N GLU A 62 8.57 -8.56 9.35
CA GLU A 62 9.43 -9.57 8.74
C GLU A 62 9.10 -10.98 9.27
N ASP A 63 8.58 -11.09 10.49
CA ASP A 63 8.15 -12.34 11.12
C ASP A 63 6.83 -12.89 10.55
N ASP A 64 6.07 -12.08 9.79
CA ASP A 64 4.84 -12.51 9.10
C ASP A 64 5.12 -13.31 7.81
N LYS A 65 6.39 -13.59 7.48
CA LYS A 65 6.74 -14.59 6.44
C LYS A 65 6.66 -16.02 6.98
N ALA A 66 5.55 -16.36 7.67
CA ALA A 66 5.26 -17.71 8.13
C ALA A 66 4.85 -18.60 6.94
N GLY A 67 5.85 -19.12 6.24
CA GLY A 67 5.69 -19.97 5.07
C GLY A 67 6.58 -21.21 5.08
N ASN A 68 6.51 -22.05 6.13
CA ASN A 68 6.69 -23.51 6.05
C ASN A 68 6.60 -24.23 7.43
N THR A 69 5.52 -25.01 7.59
CA THR A 69 5.44 -26.32 8.28
C THR A 69 6.30 -26.57 9.52
N LYS A 70 5.68 -26.56 10.71
CA LYS A 70 5.98 -27.58 11.73
C LYS A 70 4.80 -28.52 11.86
N LEU A 71 4.92 -29.66 11.17
CA LEU A 71 4.19 -30.88 11.51
C LEU A 71 4.79 -31.39 12.83
N ASP A 72 4.26 -30.98 13.98
CA ASP A 72 4.57 -31.61 15.26
C ASP A 72 3.31 -31.65 16.17
N ALA A 73 2.51 -32.70 15.97
CA ALA A 73 1.62 -33.37 16.93
C ALA A 73 0.32 -32.67 17.44
N PRO A 74 -0.69 -33.46 17.87
CA PRO A 74 -2.10 -33.10 17.75
C PRO A 74 -2.64 -32.42 19.02
N GLN A 75 -3.07 -31.16 18.91
CA GLN A 75 -3.92 -30.57 19.94
C GLN A 75 -5.36 -31.04 19.69
N SER A 76 -5.85 -31.87 20.62
CA SER A 76 -7.20 -32.42 20.62
C SER A 76 -8.28 -31.33 20.52
N ASP A 77 -9.18 -31.52 19.58
CA ASP A 77 -10.62 -31.29 19.70
C ASP A 77 -11.09 -29.88 20.15
N LYS A 78 -11.37 -29.02 19.16
CA LYS A 78 -12.51 -28.09 19.23
C LYS A 78 -13.18 -27.98 17.86
N THR A 79 -14.14 -28.87 17.64
CA THR A 79 -15.12 -28.68 16.57
C THR A 79 -15.93 -27.41 16.87
N THR A 80 -15.82 -26.38 16.04
CA THR A 80 -16.76 -25.25 16.07
C THR A 80 -17.29 -25.04 14.67
N THR A 81 -18.46 -25.62 14.42
CA THR A 81 -19.27 -25.39 13.23
C THR A 81 -19.84 -23.98 13.31
N VAL A 82 -19.54 -23.13 12.32
CA VAL A 82 -20.27 -21.88 12.11
C VAL A 82 -20.95 -21.97 10.74
N SER A 83 -22.29 -21.93 10.78
CA SER A 83 -23.19 -21.96 9.63
C SER A 83 -23.16 -20.62 8.89
N ASN A 84 -23.13 -20.68 7.56
CA ASN A 84 -23.22 -19.51 6.68
C ASN A 84 -24.63 -18.91 6.75
N TYR A 85 -24.73 -17.60 7.00
CA TYR A 85 -25.95 -16.84 6.72
C TYR A 85 -25.81 -16.18 5.35
N ASP A 86 -26.47 -16.76 4.36
CA ASP A 86 -26.68 -16.13 3.05
C ASP A 86 -27.78 -15.08 3.19
N ARG A 87 -27.51 -13.84 2.75
CA ARG A 87 -28.57 -12.84 2.54
C ARG A 87 -28.45 -12.23 1.16
N SER A 88 -28.89 -13.00 0.18
CA SER A 88 -29.45 -12.48 -1.06
C SER A 88 -30.75 -11.73 -0.77
N THR A 89 -30.75 -10.40 -0.96
CA THR A 89 -31.80 -9.62 -1.63
C THR A 89 -31.27 -8.22 -1.90
#